data_AF-A0A529XJE8-F1
#
_entry.id   AF-A0A529XJE8-F1
#
_cell.length_a   1.000
_cell.length_b   1.000
_cell.length_c   1.000
_cell.angle_alpha   90.00
_cell.angle_beta   90.00
_cell.angle_gamma   90.00
#
_symmetry.space_group_name_H-M   'P 1'
#
loop_
_entity.id
_entity.type
_entity.pdbx_description
1 polymer ?
#
loop_
_entity_poly.entity_id
_entity_poly.type
_entity_poly.pdbx_seq_one_letter_code
_entity_poly.pdbx_strand_id
1 'polypeptide(L)' 'FQRATLVGLGLNKMHKRRTLEDTPSVRGMIAAVQHLVRIVDEA' A
#
# COMPACT_ATOMS: atom_id res chain seq x y z
N PHE A 1 8.67 6.54 -9.50
CA PHE A 1 8.18 6.83 -8.14
C PHE A 1 7.10 5.84 -7.69
N GLN A 2 5.90 5.82 -8.29
CA GLN A 2 4.79 4.95 -7.88
C GLN A 2 5.16 3.45 -7.78
N ARG A 3 5.86 2.90 -8.78
CA ARG A 3 6.32 1.49 -8.75
C ARG A 3 7.24 1.21 -7.54
N ALA A 4 8.12 2.14 -7.18
CA ALA A 4 9.00 1.99 -6.02
C ALA A 4 8.20 2.02 -4.72
N THR A 5 7.18 2.89 -4.63
CA THR A 5 6.25 2.94 -3.49
C THR A 5 5.49 1.62 -3.34
N LEU A 6 4.97 1.05 -4.44
CA LEU A 6 4.32 -0.26 -4.42
C LEU A 6 5.28 -1.38 -3.96
N VAL A 7 6.54 -1.37 -4.42
CA VAL A 7 7.57 -2.32 -3.97
C VAL A 7 7.87 -2.14 -2.48
N GLY A 8 8.01 -0.92 -1.97
CA GLY A 8 8.24 -0.63 -0.56
C GLY A 8 7.08 -1.04 0.34
N LEU A 9 5.84 -0.86 -0.12
CA LEU A 9 4.64 -1.40 0.53
C LEU A 9 4.52 -2.93 0.39
N GLY A 10 5.36 -3.57 -0.42
CA GLY A 10 5.34 -5.01 -0.65
C GLY A 10 4.25 -5.47 -1.63
N LEU A 11 3.66 -4.56 -2.40
CA LEU A 11 2.61 -4.77 -3.41
C LEU A 11 3.20 -4.89 -4.83
N ASN A 12 4.24 -5.70 -4.98
CA ASN A 12 4.99 -5.86 -6.24
C ASN A 12 4.34 -6.80 -7.26
N LYS A 13 3.15 -7.33 -6.99
CA LYS A 13 2.38 -8.23 -7.86
C LYS A 13 0.89 -7.87 -7.78
N MET A 14 0.17 -8.08 -8.88
CA MET A 14 -1.29 -7.89 -8.93
C MET A 14 -2.00 -8.80 -7.91
N HIS A 15 -3.10 -8.30 -7.34
CA HIS A 15 -3.96 -8.99 -6.36
C HIS A 15 -3.26 -9.43 -5.05
N LYS A 16 -2.04 -8.96 -4.78
CA LYS A 16 -1.36 -9.21 -3.51
C LYS A 16 -2.00 -8.38 -2.39
N ARG A 17 -2.21 -9.00 -1.23
CA ARG A 17 -2.65 -8.33 0.01
C ARG A 17 -1.53 -8.34 1.03
N ARG A 18 -1.43 -7.30 1.84
CA ARG A 18 -0.49 -7.21 2.96
C ARG A 18 -1.09 -6.34 4.06
N THR A 19 -0.95 -6.79 5.30
CA THR A 19 -1.25 -6.00 6.49
C THR A 19 -0.03 -5.17 6.85
N LEU A 20 -0.22 -3.88 7.09
CA LEU A 20 0.84 -2.92 7.42
C LEU A 20 0.47 -2.21 8.73
N GLU A 21 1.47 -1.81 9.48
CA GLU A 21 1.27 -1.01 10.70
C GLU A 21 0.73 0.38 10.36
N ASP A 22 -0.22 0.87 11.14
CA ASP A 22 -0.91 2.14 10.91
C ASP A 22 -0.11 3.37 11.36
N THR A 23 1.05 3.56 10.73
CA THR A 23 1.94 4.70 10.98
C THR A 23 1.67 5.86 10.01
N PRO A 24 1.97 7.13 10.38
CA PRO A 24 1.84 8.27 9.47
C PRO A 24 2.62 8.10 8.16
N SER A 25 3.81 7.48 8.22
CA SER A 25 4.63 7.20 7.04
C SER A 25 3.94 6.23 6.07
N VAL A 26 3.35 5.15 6.58
CA VAL A 26 2.60 4.18 5.76
C VAL A 26 1.37 4.84 5.13
N ARG A 27 0.61 5.63 5.89
CA ARG A 27 -0.54 6.39 5.36
C ARG A 27 -0.13 7.34 4.23
N GLY A 28 0.99 8.06 4.40
CA GLY A 28 1.53 8.95 3.37
C GLY A 28 1.94 8.21 2.09
N MET A 29 2.57 7.04 2.23
CA MET A 29 2.89 6.18 1.08
C MET A 29 1.63 5.68 0.37
N ILE A 30 0.59 5.26 1.11
CA ILE A 30 -0.69 4.82 0.54
C ILE A 30 -1.36 5.96 -0.22
N ALA A 31 -1.42 7.17 0.36
CA ALA A 31 -2.03 8.34 -0.27
C ALA A 31 -1.39 8.65 -1.64
N ALA A 32 -0.08 8.49 -1.78
CA ALA A 32 0.63 8.69 -3.04
C ALA A 32 0.26 7.68 -4.14
N VAL A 33 -0.24 6.49 -3.78
CA VAL A 33 -0.63 5.42 -4.72
C VAL A 33 -2.09 4.98 -4.54
N GLN A 34 -2.94 5.83 -3.96
CA GLN A 34 -4.33 5.47 -3.60
C GLN A 34 -5.19 4.97 -4.78
N HIS A 35 -4.86 5.39 -6.00
CA HIS A 35 -5.56 4.96 -7.23
C HIS A 35 -5.12 3.56 -7.73
N LEU A 36 -4.09 2.97 -7.12
CA LEU A 36 -3.54 1.66 -7.48
C LEU A 36 -3.81 0.58 -6.41
N VAL A 37 -4.35 0.98 -5.26
CA VAL A 37 -4.54 0.09 -4.10
C VAL A 37 -5.96 0.23 -3.56
N ARG A 38 -6.36 -0.75 -2.76
CA ARG A 38 -7.62 -0.72 -2.00
C ARG A 38 -7.32 -1.15 -0.58
N ILE A 39 -7.76 -0.36 0.39
CA ILE A 39 -7.73 -0.73 1.80
C ILE A 39 -8.90 -1.69 2.06
N VAL A 40 -8.62 -2.77 2.77
CA VAL A 40 -9.62 -3.73 3.22
C VAL A 40 -9.34 -4.00 4.69
N ASP A 41 -10.37 -3.90 5.52
CA ASP A 41 -10.30 -4.30 6.93
C ASP A 41 -10.53 -5.81 7.02
N GLU A 42 -9.79 -6.48 7.90
CA GLU A 42 -10.11 -7.85 8.31
C GLU A 42 -11.28 -7.74 9.30
N ALA A 43 -12.44 -8.27 8.91
CA ALA A 43 -13.65 -8.28 9.73
C ALA A 43 -13.48 -9.16 10.99
#